data_AF-A0A940X1V8-F1
#
_entry.id   AF-A0A940X1V8-F1
#
_cell.length_a   1.000
_cell.length_b   1.000
_cell.length_c   1.000
_cell.angle_alpha   90.00
_cell.angle_beta   90.00
_cell.angle_gamma   90.00
#
_symmetry.space_group_name_H-M   'P 1'
#
loop_
_entity.id
_entity.type
_entity.pdbx_description
1 polymer ?
#
loop_
_entity_poly.entity_id
_entity_poly.type
_entity_poly.pdbx_seq_one_letter_code
_entity_poly.pdbx_strand_id
1 'polypeptide(L)'
;MLDRLSTSEKRMVKEKVSKELKRYRIAKEIGEIQSVEKVERAIEKLPEKERFLIKERYTHPDSEYTTDQQVYSFKFSPVISAAHYNTIRSRAMVKLALALGIDCGFDLNSKINWNL
;
A
#
# COMPACT_ATOMS: atom_id res chain seq x y z
N MET A 1 15.62 1.52 3.65
CA MET A 1 14.50 2.47 3.91
C MET A 1 13.62 2.04 5.08
N LEU A 2 13.18 0.78 5.19
CA LEU A 2 12.27 0.32 6.26
C LEU A 2 12.95 -0.54 7.35
N ASP A 3 14.27 -0.41 7.44
CA ASP A 3 15.11 -1.32 8.22
C ASP A 3 14.99 -1.05 9.73
N ARG A 4 14.46 0.13 10.09
CA ARG A 4 14.17 0.55 11.47
C ARG A 4 12.76 0.19 11.96
N LEU A 5 11.89 -0.29 11.07
CA LEU A 5 10.56 -0.74 11.46
C LEU A 5 10.58 -2.23 11.82
N SER A 6 10.17 -2.52 13.05
CA SER A 6 9.91 -3.88 13.52
C SER A 6 8.79 -4.56 12.72
N THR A 7 8.70 -5.88 12.84
CA THR A 7 7.67 -6.67 12.16
C THR A 7 6.25 -6.27 12.60
N SER A 8 6.05 -5.97 13.88
CA SER A 8 4.76 -5.51 14.42
C SER A 8 4.37 -4.13 13.89
N GLU A 9 5.31 -3.18 13.82
CA GLU A 9 5.07 -1.85 13.23
C GLU A 9 4.72 -1.97 11.73
N LYS A 10 5.45 -2.78 10.97
CA LYS A 10 5.14 -3.06 9.55
C LYS A 10 3.75 -3.66 9.39
N ARG A 11 3.36 -4.57 10.29
CA ARG A 11 2.01 -5.14 10.31
C ARG A 11 0.96 -4.08 10.59
N MET A 12 1.19 -3.20 11.55
CA MET A 12 0.25 -2.14 11.93
C MET A 12 0.04 -1.13 10.79
N VAL A 13 1.12 -0.68 10.14
CA VAL A 13 1.04 0.16 8.93
C VAL A 13 0.21 -0.54 7.86
N LYS A 14 0.53 -1.81 7.56
CA LYS A 14 -0.20 -2.60 6.55
C LYS A 14 -1.70 -2.65 6.87
N GLU A 15 -2.06 -2.93 8.12
CA GLU A 15 -3.45 -3.03 8.57
C GLU A 15 -4.21 -1.71 8.39
N LYS A 16 -3.63 -0.60 8.88
CA LYS A 16 -4.26 0.73 8.80
C LYS A 16 -4.42 1.19 7.36
N VAL A 17 -3.38 1.04 6.53
CA VAL A 17 -3.45 1.44 5.12
C VAL A 17 -4.39 0.54 4.33
N SER A 18 -4.41 -0.78 4.58
CA SER A 18 -5.35 -1.68 3.90
C SER A 18 -6.80 -1.33 4.22
N LYS A 19 -7.10 -0.95 5.47
CA LYS A 19 -8.42 -0.46 5.88
C LYS A 19 -8.79 0.82 5.12
N GLU A 20 -7.85 1.73 4.94
CA GLU A 20 -8.08 2.96 4.19
C GLU A 20 -8.31 2.71 2.69
N LEU A 21 -7.52 1.83 2.07
CA LEU A 21 -7.72 1.43 0.67
C LEU A 21 -9.05 0.68 0.47
N LYS A 22 -9.53 -0.06 1.47
CA LYS A 22 -10.88 -0.64 1.44
C LYS A 22 -11.97 0.45 1.47
N ARG A 23 -11.82 1.46 2.32
CA ARG A 23 -12.75 2.60 2.34
C ARG A 23 -12.78 3.35 1.01
N TYR A 24 -11.60 3.59 0.44
CA TYR A 24 -11.45 4.16 -0.89
C TYR A 24 -12.23 3.37 -1.97
N ARG A 25 -12.14 2.04 -1.98
CA ARG A 25 -12.87 1.22 -2.97
C ARG A 25 -14.38 1.43 -2.87
N ILE A 26 -14.91 1.39 -1.65
CA ILE A 26 -16.33 1.62 -1.39
C ILE A 26 -16.72 3.04 -1.81
N ALA A 27 -15.95 4.05 -1.40
CA ALA A 27 -16.15 5.45 -1.77
C ALA A 27 -16.18 5.66 -3.30
N LYS A 28 -15.30 4.96 -4.03
CA LYS A 28 -15.25 4.98 -5.49
C LYS A 28 -16.48 4.36 -6.13
N GLU A 29 -16.96 3.24 -5.59
CA GLU A 29 -18.18 2.58 -6.07
C GLU A 29 -19.44 3.43 -5.86
N ILE A 30 -19.53 4.17 -4.75
CA ILE A 30 -20.66 5.07 -4.45
C ILE A 30 -20.54 6.46 -5.09
N GLY A 31 -19.40 6.80 -5.71
CA GLY A 31 -19.19 8.09 -6.40
C GLY A 31 -18.80 9.26 -5.49
N GLU A 32 -18.18 9.03 -4.33
CA GLU A 32 -17.71 10.11 -3.44
C GLU A 32 -16.36 10.70 -3.93
N ILE A 33 -16.42 11.78 -4.70
CA ILE A 33 -15.26 12.31 -5.46
C ILE A 33 -14.10 12.77 -4.54
N GLN A 34 -14.38 13.53 -3.49
CA GLN A 34 -13.32 14.20 -2.69
C GLN A 34 -12.41 13.21 -1.95
N SER A 35 -12.98 12.16 -1.36
CA SER A 35 -12.21 11.14 -0.62
C SER A 35 -11.36 10.28 -1.57
N VAL A 36 -11.90 9.99 -2.76
CA VAL A 36 -11.24 9.21 -3.83
C VAL A 36 -10.00 9.92 -4.36
N GLU A 37 -10.10 11.21 -4.71
CA GLU A 37 -9.00 11.94 -5.35
C GLU A 37 -7.72 11.98 -4.50
N LYS A 38 -7.84 12.14 -3.17
CA LYS A 38 -6.67 12.18 -2.29
C LYS A 38 -5.89 10.87 -2.35
N VAL A 39 -6.61 9.75 -2.33
CA VAL A 39 -6.02 8.41 -2.38
C VAL A 39 -5.44 8.11 -3.76
N GLU A 40 -6.13 8.46 -4.84
CA GLU A 40 -5.62 8.28 -6.20
C GLU A 40 -4.32 9.07 -6.42
N ARG A 41 -4.28 10.35 -6.02
CA ARG A 41 -3.05 11.16 -6.09
C ARG A 41 -1.88 10.55 -5.31
N ALA A 42 -2.14 9.96 -4.14
CA ALA A 42 -1.11 9.30 -3.35
C ALA A 42 -0.60 8.02 -4.04
N ILE A 43 -1.50 7.23 -4.63
CA ILE A 43 -1.16 6.01 -5.37
C ILE A 43 -0.36 6.35 -6.64
N GLU A 44 -0.73 7.39 -7.38
CA GLU A 44 -0.04 7.77 -8.61
C GLU A 44 1.41 8.20 -8.38
N LYS A 45 1.70 8.82 -7.23
CA LYS A 45 3.06 9.22 -6.83
C LYS A 45 3.97 8.05 -6.43
N LEU A 46 3.44 6.84 -6.27
CA LEU A 46 4.27 5.67 -6.00
C LEU A 46 5.14 5.31 -7.22
N PRO A 47 6.36 4.79 -7.01
CA PRO A 47 7.10 4.12 -8.07
C PRO A 47 6.29 3.02 -8.75
N GLU A 48 6.55 2.77 -10.03
CA GLU A 48 5.73 1.91 -10.89
C GLU A 48 5.39 0.54 -10.28
N LYS A 49 6.38 -0.20 -9.77
CA LYS A 49 6.16 -1.53 -9.17
C LYS A 49 5.32 -1.48 -7.89
N GLU A 50 5.49 -0.43 -7.09
CA GLU A 50 4.71 -0.22 -5.87
C GLU A 50 3.26 0.16 -6.22
N ARG A 51 3.08 1.06 -7.18
CA ARG A 51 1.77 1.46 -7.71
C ARG A 51 1.02 0.26 -8.30
N PHE A 52 1.70 -0.54 -9.13
CA PHE A 52 1.15 -1.76 -9.71
C PHE A 52 0.64 -2.72 -8.63
N LEU A 53 1.47 -3.01 -7.62
CA LEU A 53 1.08 -3.87 -6.50
C LEU A 53 -0.17 -3.35 -5.79
N ILE A 54 -0.19 -2.06 -5.47
CA ILE A 54 -1.33 -1.44 -4.77
C ILE A 54 -2.60 -1.53 -5.62
N LYS A 55 -2.48 -1.23 -6.91
CA LYS A 55 -3.61 -1.28 -7.85
C LYS A 55 -4.20 -2.69 -7.94
N GLU A 56 -3.35 -3.69 -8.16
CA GLU A 56 -3.79 -5.07 -8.37
C GLU A 56 -4.29 -5.77 -7.12
N ARG A 57 -3.68 -5.49 -5.95
CA ARG A 57 -3.98 -6.22 -4.71
C ARG A 57 -5.04 -5.54 -3.85
N TYR A 58 -5.07 -4.21 -3.82
CA TYR A 58 -5.79 -3.45 -2.80
C TYR A 58 -6.91 -2.58 -3.33
N THR A 59 -6.82 -2.10 -4.58
CA THR A 59 -7.84 -1.21 -5.15
C THR A 59 -8.65 -1.82 -6.28
N HIS A 60 -8.20 -2.93 -6.88
CA HIS A 60 -8.95 -3.64 -7.90
C HIS A 60 -10.33 -4.07 -7.35
N PRO A 61 -11.42 -4.05 -8.16
CA PRO A 61 -12.74 -4.52 -7.72
C PRO A 61 -12.71 -5.90 -7.05
N ASP A 62 -11.95 -6.84 -7.62
CA ASP A 62 -11.78 -8.20 -7.08
C ASP A 62 -10.72 -8.35 -5.99
N SER A 63 -10.29 -7.25 -5.35
CA SER A 63 -9.23 -7.29 -4.32
C SER A 63 -9.58 -8.18 -3.11
N GLU A 64 -10.87 -8.41 -2.85
CA GLU A 64 -11.31 -9.32 -1.78
C GLU A 64 -11.06 -10.80 -2.11
N TYR A 65 -11.08 -11.16 -3.40
CA TYR A 65 -10.83 -12.51 -3.89
C TYR A 65 -9.40 -12.72 -4.41
N THR A 66 -8.61 -11.66 -4.45
CA THR A 66 -7.22 -11.70 -4.92
C THR A 66 -6.26 -11.88 -3.74
N THR A 67 -5.49 -12.96 -3.74
CA THR A 67 -4.45 -13.26 -2.75
C THR A 67 -3.11 -12.61 -3.12
N ASP A 68 -2.23 -12.41 -2.13
CA ASP A 68 -0.86 -11.94 -2.39
C ASP A 68 -0.13 -12.85 -3.38
N GLN A 69 -0.31 -14.16 -3.25
CA GLN A 69 0.25 -15.18 -4.14
C GLN A 69 -0.20 -15.00 -5.58
N GLN A 70 -1.49 -14.79 -5.81
CA GLN A 70 -1.98 -14.57 -7.17
C GLN A 70 -1.31 -13.35 -7.81
N VAL A 71 -1.08 -12.29 -7.04
CA VAL A 71 -0.43 -11.08 -7.55
C VAL A 71 1.03 -11.35 -7.91
N TYR A 72 1.84 -11.90 -7.00
CA TYR A 72 3.27 -12.08 -7.29
C TYR A 72 3.58 -13.21 -8.28
N SER A 73 2.74 -14.23 -8.36
CA SER A 73 2.94 -15.39 -9.25
C SER A 73 2.33 -15.23 -10.64
N PHE A 74 1.29 -14.41 -10.81
CA PHE A 74 0.57 -14.35 -12.09
C PHE A 74 0.36 -12.94 -12.65
N LYS A 75 0.36 -11.90 -11.81
CA LYS A 75 0.12 -10.52 -12.28
C LYS A 75 1.41 -9.75 -12.56
N PHE A 76 2.44 -9.92 -11.72
CA PHE A 76 3.74 -9.29 -11.96
C PHE A 76 4.43 -9.87 -13.21
N SER A 77 5.03 -8.99 -14.02
CA SER A 77 5.84 -9.37 -15.18
C SER A 77 7.21 -8.66 -15.13
N PRO A 78 8.32 -9.40 -14.96
CA PRO A 78 8.39 -10.83 -14.65
C PRO A 78 7.80 -11.14 -13.26
N VAL A 79 7.42 -12.40 -13.05
CA VAL A 79 6.99 -12.88 -11.73
C VAL A 79 8.07 -12.64 -10.68
N ILE A 80 7.67 -12.39 -9.44
CA ILE A 80 8.60 -12.07 -8.35
C ILE A 80 8.42 -13.03 -7.18
N SER A 81 9.47 -13.17 -6.36
CA SER A 81 9.39 -13.96 -5.13
C SER A 81 8.50 -13.29 -4.08
N ALA A 82 7.93 -14.09 -3.17
CA ALA A 82 7.14 -13.59 -2.05
C ALA A 82 7.93 -12.59 -1.17
N ALA A 83 9.24 -12.81 -0.99
CA ALA A 83 10.10 -11.90 -0.23
C ALA A 83 10.25 -10.54 -0.92
N HIS A 84 10.44 -10.54 -2.24
CA HIS A 84 10.50 -9.30 -3.03
C HIS A 84 9.15 -8.57 -3.02
N TYR A 85 8.05 -9.31 -3.19
CA TYR A 85 6.69 -8.78 -3.06
C TYR A 85 6.46 -8.11 -1.70
N ASN A 86 6.84 -8.77 -0.60
CA ASN A 86 6.71 -8.22 0.75
C ASN A 86 7.50 -6.92 0.91
N THR A 87 8.69 -6.84 0.33
CA THR A 87 9.52 -5.63 0.35
C THR A 87 8.85 -4.48 -0.40
N ILE A 88 8.37 -4.72 -1.63
CA ILE A 88 7.65 -3.73 -2.44
C ILE A 88 6.41 -3.25 -1.69
N ARG A 89 5.60 -4.19 -1.17
CA ARG A 89 4.39 -3.87 -0.43
C ARG A 89 4.68 -3.02 0.81
N SER A 90 5.62 -3.42 1.66
CA SER A 90 5.93 -2.65 2.86
C SER A 90 6.37 -1.22 2.53
N ARG A 91 7.17 -1.03 1.47
CA ARG A 91 7.59 0.30 0.98
C ARG A 91 6.39 1.12 0.52
N ALA A 92 5.53 0.55 -0.31
CA ALA A 92 4.32 1.20 -0.80
C ALA A 92 3.40 1.62 0.36
N MET A 93 3.15 0.72 1.31
CA MET A 93 2.27 0.97 2.45
C MET A 93 2.80 2.09 3.35
N VAL A 94 4.09 2.12 3.63
CA VAL A 94 4.70 3.19 4.44
C VAL A 94 4.60 4.55 3.73
N LYS A 95 4.87 4.60 2.42
CA LYS A 95 4.72 5.84 1.63
C LYS A 95 3.27 6.32 1.61
N LEU A 96 2.31 5.42 1.44
CA LEU A 96 0.89 5.76 1.49
C LEU A 96 0.47 6.24 2.88
N ALA A 97 0.93 5.60 3.95
CA ALA A 97 0.64 6.03 5.31
C ALA A 97 1.11 7.47 5.55
N LEU A 98 2.34 7.80 5.15
CA LEU A 98 2.87 9.16 5.23
C LEU A 98 2.09 10.14 4.36
N ALA A 99 1.88 9.81 3.08
CA ALA A 99 1.22 10.70 2.12
C ALA A 99 -0.24 11.01 2.49
N LEU A 100 -0.92 10.07 3.14
CA LEU A 100 -2.31 10.21 3.56
C LEU A 100 -2.46 10.73 4.99
N GLY A 101 -1.38 10.77 5.78
CA GLY A 101 -1.39 11.17 7.19
C GLY A 101 -2.07 10.13 8.09
N ILE A 102 -1.87 8.84 7.80
CA ILE A 102 -2.52 7.74 8.53
C ILE A 102 -1.80 7.50 9.86
N ASP A 103 -2.52 7.66 10.96
CA ASP A 103 -2.02 7.32 12.29
C ASP A 103 -1.84 5.79 12.44
N CYS A 104 -0.59 5.40 12.66
CA CYS A 104 -0.17 4.02 12.87
C CYS A 104 0.09 3.69 14.35
N GLY A 105 -0.18 4.60 15.29
CA GLY A 105 0.04 4.41 16.72
C GLY A 105 1.50 4.56 17.18
N PHE A 106 2.35 5.10 16.31
CA PHE A 106 3.74 5.45 16.60
C PHE A 106 4.22 6.50 15.60
N ASP A 107 5.31 7.20 15.93
CA ASP A 107 5.90 8.20 15.03
C ASP A 107 6.64 7.53 13.87
N LEU A 108 5.96 7.45 12.73
CA LEU A 108 6.50 6.88 11.50
C LEU A 108 7.62 7.75 10.90
N ASN A 109 7.58 9.08 11.06
CA ASN A 109 8.60 9.98 10.52
C ASN A 109 9.96 9.76 11.20
N SER A 110 9.98 9.52 12.51
CA SER A 110 11.22 9.20 13.25
C SER A 110 11.93 7.93 12.78
N LYS A 111 11.19 7.02 12.12
CA LYS A 111 11.69 5.69 11.73
C LYS A 111 12.15 5.63 10.28
N ILE A 112 11.89 6.65 9.47
CA ILE A 112 12.20 6.65 8.04
C ILE A 112 13.50 7.42 7.79
N ASN A 113 14.35 6.84 6.94
CA ASN A 113 15.51 7.55 6.43
C ASN A 113 15.12 8.26 5.12
N TRP A 114 15.09 9.59 5.16
CA TRP A 114 14.74 10.45 4.03
C TRP A 114 15.88 10.64 3.01
N ASN A 115 17.09 10.16 3.32
CA ASN A 115 18.30 10.38 2.52
C ASN A 115 18.59 9.24 1.51
N LEU A 116 17.57 8.71 0.84
CA LEU A 116 17.71 7.70 -0.23
C LEU A 116 16.89 8.06 -1.45
#